data_AF-A0A939C3C6-F1
#
_entry.id   AF-A0A939C3C6-F1
#
_cell.length_a   1.000
_cell.length_b   1.000
_cell.length_c   1.000
_cell.angle_alpha   90.00
_cell.angle_beta   90.00
_cell.angle_gamma   90.00
#
_symmetry.space_group_name_H-M   'P 1'
#
loop_
_entity.id
_entity.type
_entity.pdbx_description
1 polymer ?
#
loop_
_entity_poly.entity_id
_entity_poly.type
_entity_poly.pdbx_seq_one_letter_code
_entity_poly.pdbx_strand_id
1 'polypeptide(L)' 'MSGVFAGVRWWFAGLMGDDAYTRYVAHLARRHPDAPVPTVREFWRSRYADMEANPGARCC' A
#
# COMPACT_ATOMS: atom_id res chain seq x y z
N MET A 1 5.35 -7.63 -28.47
CA MET A 1 5.98 -8.38 -27.36
C MET A 1 6.06 -7.48 -26.13
N SER A 2 4.97 -7.33 -25.37
CA SER A 2 4.94 -6.39 -24.20
C SER A 2 4.25 -6.95 -22.96
N GLY A 3 3.75 -8.21 -23.00
CA GLY A 3 2.95 -8.79 -21.91
C GLY A 3 3.77 -9.39 -20.76
N VAL A 4 5.01 -9.81 -21.01
CA VAL A 4 5.82 -10.53 -20.00
C VAL A 4 6.40 -9.57 -18.96
N PHE A 5 6.77 -8.35 -19.36
CA PHE A 5 7.29 -7.32 -18.46
C PHE A 5 6.25 -6.85 -17.42
N ALA A 6 4.96 -6.84 -17.79
CA ALA A 6 3.89 -6.49 -16.87
C ALA A 6 3.70 -7.53 -15.75
N GLY A 7 3.76 -8.83 -16.09
CA GLY A 7 3.64 -9.91 -15.11
C GLY A 7 4.83 -9.98 -14.15
N VAL A 8 6.04 -9.78 -14.66
CA VAL A 8 7.27 -9.74 -13.85
C VAL A 8 7.25 -8.50 -12.93
N ARG A 9 6.84 -7.32 -13.43
CA ARG A 9 6.67 -6.11 -12.60
C ARG A 9 5.62 -6.30 -11.50
N TRP A 10 4.48 -6.93 -11.80
CA TRP A 10 3.46 -7.24 -10.79
C TRP A 10 3.99 -8.21 -9.72
N TRP A 11 4.74 -9.24 -10.14
CA TRP A 11 5.36 -10.20 -9.23
C TRP A 11 6.42 -9.54 -8.34
N PHE A 12 7.30 -8.72 -8.90
CA PHE A 12 8.28 -7.94 -8.12
C PHE A 12 7.63 -6.87 -7.24
N ALA A 13 6.55 -6.21 -7.67
CA ALA A 13 5.81 -5.27 -6.83
C ALA A 13 5.14 -5.97 -5.64
N GLY A 14 4.65 -7.20 -5.84
CA GLY A 14 4.16 -8.06 -4.77
C GLY A 14 5.26 -8.54 -3.82
N LEU A 15 6.45 -8.89 -4.34
CA LEU A 15 7.59 -9.39 -3.56
C LEU A 15 8.34 -8.29 -2.79
N MET A 16 8.51 -7.12 -3.40
CA MET A 16 9.24 -5.97 -2.84
C MET A 16 8.38 -5.10 -1.92
N GLY A 17 7.07 -5.38 -1.82
CA GLY A 17 6.13 -4.57 -1.04
C GLY A 17 5.79 -3.21 -1.68
N ASP A 18 6.14 -3.02 -2.96
CA ASP A 18 5.82 -1.83 -3.75
C ASP A 18 4.29 -1.71 -4.01
N ASP A 19 3.55 -2.81 -3.82
CA ASP A 19 2.09 -2.89 -3.97
C ASP A 19 1.29 -2.55 -2.69
N ALA A 20 1.90 -1.85 -1.73
CA ALA A 20 1.26 -1.48 -0.47
C ALA A 20 -0.06 -0.70 -0.67
N TYR A 21 -0.08 0.20 -1.65
CA TYR A 21 -1.26 1.00 -1.98
C TYR A 21 -2.36 0.15 -2.61
N THR A 22 -2.07 -0.66 -3.64
CA THR A 22 -3.07 -1.53 -4.27
C THR A 22 -3.68 -2.51 -3.26
N ARG A 23 -2.85 -3.12 -2.40
CA ARG A 23 -3.32 -3.98 -1.31
C ARG A 23 -4.22 -3.23 -0.33
N TYR A 24 -3.89 -1.98 -0.01
CA TYR A 24 -4.72 -1.12 0.82
C TYR A 24 -6.07 -0.82 0.16
N VAL A 25 -6.10 -0.46 -1.13
CA VAL A 25 -7.34 -0.22 -1.87
C VAL A 25 -8.19 -1.48 -1.94
N ALA A 26 -7.59 -2.64 -2.24
CA ALA A 26 -8.30 -3.92 -2.25
C ALA A 26 -8.82 -4.33 -0.86
N HIS A 27 -8.10 -3.98 0.20
CA HIS A 27 -8.58 -4.16 1.58
C HIS A 27 -9.75 -3.21 1.88
N LEU A 28 -9.63 -1.94 1.52
CA LEU A 28 -10.64 -0.91 1.74
C LEU A 28 -11.93 -1.28 0.99
N ALA A 29 -11.85 -1.66 -0.28
CA ALA A 29 -12.99 -2.10 -1.06
C ALA A 29 -13.72 -3.32 -0.44
N ARG A 30 -13.00 -4.21 0.24
CA ARG A 30 -13.60 -5.39 0.91
C ARG A 30 -14.21 -5.07 2.28
N ARG A 31 -13.61 -4.13 3.03
CA ARG A 31 -14.02 -3.81 4.42
C ARG A 31 -14.97 -2.63 4.51
N HIS A 32 -14.83 -1.67 3.61
CA HIS A 32 -15.53 -0.39 3.59
C HIS A 32 -15.82 0.02 2.14
N PRO A 33 -16.79 -0.63 1.48
CA PRO A 33 -17.11 -0.34 0.07
C PRO A 33 -17.59 1.10 -0.16
N ASP A 34 -18.19 1.74 0.85
CA ASP A 34 -18.69 3.12 0.78
C ASP A 34 -17.65 4.18 1.20
N ALA A 35 -16.46 3.77 1.64
CA ALA A 35 -15.42 4.71 2.04
C ALA A 35 -14.67 5.27 0.81
N PRO A 36 -14.36 6.57 0.79
CA PRO A 36 -13.59 7.16 -0.29
C PRO A 36 -12.17 6.55 -0.32
N VAL A 37 -11.75 6.10 -1.49
CA VAL A 37 -10.39 5.60 -1.70
C VAL A 37 -9.42 6.78 -1.68
N PRO A 38 -8.48 6.85 -0.72
CA PRO A 38 -7.50 7.94 -0.67
C PRO A 38 -6.54 7.82 -1.86
N THR A 39 -6.00 8.94 -2.32
CA THR A 39 -4.94 8.94 -3.35
C THR A 39 -3.65 8.31 -2.81
N VAL A 40 -2.77 7.86 -3.71
CA VAL A 40 -1.45 7.29 -3.35
C VAL A 40 -0.67 8.21 -2.41
N ARG A 41 -0.71 9.53 -2.65
CA ARG A 41 -0.01 10.52 -1.82
C ARG A 41 -0.61 10.63 -0.42
N GLU A 42 -1.93 10.60 -0.30
CA GLU A 42 -2.62 10.64 0.99
C GLU A 42 -2.38 9.38 1.80
N PHE A 43 -2.39 8.21 1.14
CA PHE A 43 -2.03 6.94 1.74
C PHE A 43 -0.63 6.99 2.37
N TRP A 44 0.38 7.41 1.59
CA TRP A 44 1.75 7.50 2.11
C TRP A 44 1.89 8.55 3.22
N ARG A 45 1.22 9.71 3.09
CA ARG A 45 1.21 10.73 4.15
C ARG A 45 0.64 10.18 5.44
N SER A 46 -0.54 9.55 5.40
CA SER A 46 -1.16 8.94 6.58
C SER A 46 -0.29 7.84 7.18
N ARG A 47 0.36 7.04 6.33
CA ARG A 47 1.23 5.95 6.79
C ARG A 47 2.49 6.48 7.50
N TYR A 48 3.09 7.55 7.00
CA TYR A 48 4.22 8.21 7.68
C TYR A 48 3.76 8.89 8.96
N ALA A 49 2.60 9.55 8.95
CA ALA A 49 1.98 10.13 10.14
C ALA A 49 1.72 9.09 11.25
N ASP A 50 1.29 7.88 10.87
CA ASP A 50 1.09 6.78 11.81
C ASP A 50 2.43 6.24 12.35
N MET A 51 3.45 6.15 11.50
CA MET A 51 4.80 5.73 11.90
C MET A 51 5.51 6.75 12.82
N GLU A 52 5.30 8.05 12.63
CA GLU A 52 5.83 9.08 13.53
C GLU A 52 5.07 9.15 14.86
N ALA A 53 3.74 8.97 14.83
CA ALA A 53 2.89 9.08 16.02
C ALA A 53 2.98 7.83 16.89
N ASN A 54 3.15 6.67 16.25
CA ASN A 54 3.33 5.40 16.93
C ASN A 54 4.67 4.77 16.51
N PRO A 55 5.80 5.35 16.94
CA PRO A 55 7.10 4.72 16.76
C PRO A 55 7.04 3.43 17.56
N GLY A 56 6.81 2.30 16.88
CA GLY A 56 6.60 0.99 17.52
C GLY A 56 7.66 0.69 18.57
N ALA A 57 7.35 -0.21 19.52
CA ALA A 57 8.16 -0.53 20.69
C ALA A 57 9.66 -0.34 20.43
N ARG A 58 10.17 0.85 20.79
CA ARG A 58 11.60 1.12 20.73
C ARG A 58 12.16 0.27 21.83
N CYS A 59 12.91 -0.76 21.43
CA CYS A 59 13.76 -1.53 22.32
C CYS A 59 14.69 -0.55 23.03
N CYS A 60 14.24 -0.07 24.19
CA CYS A 60 15.08 0.22 25.32
C CYS A 60 15.12 -1.02 26.21
#